data_AF-X0ZTI5-F1
#
_entry.id   AF-X0ZTI5-F1
#
_cell.length_a   1.000
_cell.length_b   1.000
_cell.length_c   1.000
_cell.angle_alpha   90.00
_cell.angle_beta   90.00
_cell.angle_gamma   90.00
#
_symmetry.space_group_name_H-M   'P 1'
#
loop_
_entity.id
_entity.type
_entity.pdbx_description
1 polymer ?
#
loop_
_entity_poly.entity_id
_entity_poly.type
_entity_poly.pdbx_seq_one_letter_code
_entity_poly.pdbx_strand_id
1 'polypeptide(L)'
;MCDGRRVVRFPAARDYKPIGEGNTGPNTGGMGAASPVPDVPDALADQLLDAVHRPVVEELARRGTPFVGVLYAGLMMTHHGPRVLEFNVRFGDPETQALLPRLADDLAEVLDAAAAGSLPGEDALSVHAGAAVCVVLAAEGYPTSSPRVGDRIDGLHEAAASGAHVYHAGTAAGEAGEVLTAGGVVLSVAASAPTLGGARQTAYAAADLISFPG
;
A
#
# COMPACT_ATOMS: atom_id res chain seq x y z
N MET A 1 -9.88 0.00 9.16
CA MET A 1 -9.50 0.20 10.58
C MET A 1 -10.60 -0.35 11.46
N CYS A 2 -10.25 -1.03 12.55
CA CYS A 2 -11.18 -1.66 13.48
C CYS A 2 -10.88 -1.21 14.92
N ASP A 3 -11.91 -0.95 15.73
CA ASP A 3 -11.78 -0.55 17.14
C ASP A 3 -12.24 -1.64 18.13
N GLY A 4 -12.40 -2.87 17.63
CA GLY A 4 -12.98 -4.00 18.36
C GLY A 4 -14.47 -4.19 18.16
N ARG A 5 -15.21 -3.20 17.62
CA ARG A 5 -16.65 -3.31 17.31
C ARG A 5 -17.06 -2.65 16.00
N ARG A 6 -16.52 -1.46 15.73
CA ARG A 6 -16.74 -0.68 14.51
C ARG A 6 -15.62 -0.90 13.52
N VAL A 7 -15.95 -0.64 12.27
CA VAL A 7 -15.03 -0.71 11.14
C VAL A 7 -15.21 0.53 10.30
N VAL A 8 -14.09 1.19 9.97
CA VAL A 8 -14.04 2.30 8.99
C VAL A 8 -13.09 1.87 7.88
N ARG A 9 -13.50 1.99 6.61
CA ARG A 9 -12.64 1.58 5.49
C ARG A 9 -11.68 2.69 5.05
N PHE A 10 -10.50 2.26 4.61
CA PHE A 10 -9.61 3.10 3.79
C PHE A 10 -10.12 3.13 2.34
N PRO A 11 -9.65 4.06 1.49
CA PRO A 11 -9.86 3.95 0.05
C PRO A 11 -9.38 2.60 -0.48
N ALA A 12 -9.97 2.13 -1.58
CA ALA A 12 -9.47 0.93 -2.23
C ALA A 12 -8.08 1.19 -2.84
N ALA A 13 -7.20 0.20 -2.73
CA ALA A 13 -5.95 0.12 -3.47
C ALA A 13 -5.82 -1.25 -4.13
N ARG A 14 -5.03 -1.29 -5.21
CA ARG A 14 -4.66 -2.52 -5.92
C ARG A 14 -3.16 -2.62 -5.92
N ASP A 15 -2.64 -3.77 -5.49
CA ASP A 15 -1.23 -4.13 -5.65
C ASP A 15 -1.00 -4.91 -6.95
N TYR A 16 0.27 -4.97 -7.35
CA TYR A 16 0.73 -5.72 -8.51
C TYR A 16 1.80 -6.71 -8.05
N LYS A 17 1.43 -7.98 -7.87
CA LYS A 17 2.30 -8.99 -7.27
C LYS A 17 3.41 -9.52 -8.19
N PRO A 18 3.19 -9.81 -9.48
CA PRO A 18 4.24 -10.41 -10.30
C PRO A 18 5.42 -9.46 -10.50
N ILE A 19 6.64 -10.02 -10.59
CA ILE A 19 7.88 -9.26 -10.79
C ILE A 19 7.94 -8.55 -12.16
N GLY A 20 7.34 -9.15 -13.18
CA GLY A 20 7.49 -8.74 -14.57
C GLY A 20 6.28 -7.98 -15.11
N GLU A 21 6.57 -7.10 -16.06
CA GLU A 21 5.57 -6.36 -16.84
C GLU A 21 4.51 -7.30 -17.44
N GLY A 22 3.27 -6.81 -17.50
CA GLY A 22 2.14 -7.60 -18.01
C GLY A 22 1.75 -8.77 -17.10
N ASN A 23 2.02 -8.69 -15.79
CA ASN A 23 1.78 -9.73 -14.79
C ASN A 23 2.52 -11.05 -15.10
N THR A 24 3.79 -10.95 -15.48
CA THR A 24 4.63 -12.09 -15.83
C THR A 24 5.64 -12.43 -14.73
N GLY A 25 6.14 -13.67 -14.73
CA GLY A 25 7.13 -14.13 -13.76
C GLY A 25 6.55 -14.50 -12.38
N PRO A 26 7.42 -14.78 -11.39
CA PRO A 26 7.01 -15.16 -10.04
C PRO A 26 6.29 -14.02 -9.31
N ASN A 27 5.41 -14.40 -8.38
CA ASN A 27 4.83 -13.47 -7.42
C ASN A 27 5.88 -12.93 -6.44
N THR A 28 5.70 -11.67 -6.05
CA THR A 28 6.51 -10.93 -5.07
C THR A 28 5.63 -10.49 -3.90
N GLY A 29 6.19 -9.71 -2.97
CA GLY A 29 5.39 -8.98 -1.98
C GLY A 29 4.48 -7.92 -2.60
N GLY A 30 4.87 -7.38 -3.76
CA GLY A 30 4.20 -6.33 -4.52
C GLY A 30 5.24 -5.44 -5.21
N MET A 31 5.12 -5.23 -6.52
CA MET A 31 6.00 -4.38 -7.34
C MET A 31 5.46 -2.96 -7.55
N GLY A 32 4.28 -2.70 -7.02
CA GLY A 32 3.65 -1.40 -7.11
C GLY A 32 2.22 -1.48 -6.63
N ALA A 33 1.61 -0.32 -6.45
CA ALA A 33 0.22 -0.20 -6.07
C ALA A 33 -0.41 1.08 -6.65
N ALA A 34 -1.73 1.08 -6.77
CA ALA A 34 -2.47 2.24 -7.21
C ALA A 34 -3.77 2.43 -6.42
N SER A 35 -4.15 3.70 -6.24
CA SER A 35 -5.42 4.10 -5.63
C SER A 35 -5.93 5.38 -6.33
N PRO A 36 -7.23 5.54 -6.65
CA PRO A 36 -8.31 4.58 -6.45
C PRO A 36 -8.19 3.38 -7.41
N VAL A 37 -9.08 2.41 -7.25
CA VAL A 37 -9.21 1.24 -8.10
C VAL A 37 -10.48 1.42 -8.95
N PRO A 38 -10.39 1.78 -10.26
CA PRO A 38 -11.55 2.19 -11.05
C PRO A 38 -12.66 1.14 -11.15
N ASP A 39 -12.30 -0.14 -11.12
CA ASP A 39 -13.22 -1.28 -11.15
C ASP A 39 -13.71 -1.72 -9.76
N VAL A 40 -13.30 -1.01 -8.69
CA VAL A 40 -13.85 -1.13 -7.34
C VAL A 40 -14.37 0.25 -6.89
N PRO A 41 -15.53 0.68 -7.40
CA PRO A 41 -16.15 1.94 -6.98
C PRO A 41 -16.58 1.87 -5.50
N ASP A 42 -16.80 3.03 -4.88
CA ASP A 42 -17.15 3.12 -3.45
C ASP A 42 -18.35 2.25 -3.05
N ALA A 43 -19.41 2.21 -3.87
CA ALA A 43 -20.56 1.35 -3.63
C ALA A 43 -20.19 -0.14 -3.57
N LEU A 44 -19.23 -0.60 -4.38
CA LEU A 44 -18.73 -1.97 -4.28
C LEU A 44 -17.83 -2.13 -3.04
N ALA A 45 -17.00 -1.15 -2.72
CA ALA A 45 -16.17 -1.17 -1.52
C ALA A 45 -17.02 -1.26 -0.24
N ASP A 46 -18.14 -0.54 -0.16
CA ASP A 46 -19.10 -0.60 0.95
C ASP A 46 -19.75 -1.98 1.04
N GLN A 47 -20.16 -2.56 -0.09
CA GLN A 47 -20.67 -3.94 -0.12
C GLN A 47 -19.63 -4.97 0.37
N LEU A 48 -18.36 -4.78 0.04
CA LEU A 48 -17.27 -5.64 0.51
C LEU A 48 -16.97 -5.44 2.00
N LEU A 49 -17.14 -4.22 2.52
CA LEU A 49 -17.03 -3.93 3.95
C LEU A 49 -18.07 -4.74 4.74
N ASP A 50 -19.33 -4.71 4.28
CA ASP A 50 -20.45 -5.40 4.92
C ASP A 50 -20.42 -6.91 4.72
N ALA A 51 -19.99 -7.40 3.55
CA ALA A 51 -19.95 -8.82 3.25
C ALA A 51 -18.75 -9.56 3.86
N VAL A 52 -17.63 -8.85 4.10
CA VAL A 52 -16.36 -9.47 4.52
C VAL A 52 -15.88 -8.97 5.87
N HIS A 53 -15.73 -7.66 6.05
CA HIS A 53 -15.00 -7.13 7.20
C HIS A 53 -15.87 -7.05 8.46
N ARG A 54 -17.10 -6.51 8.36
CA ARG A 54 -18.00 -6.41 9.53
C ARG A 54 -18.31 -7.78 10.13
N PRO A 55 -18.67 -8.82 9.37
CA PRO A 55 -18.99 -10.13 9.95
C PRO A 55 -17.79 -10.75 10.68
N VAL A 56 -16.57 -10.52 10.19
CA VAL A 56 -15.34 -10.98 10.86
C VAL A 56 -15.13 -10.24 12.18
N VAL A 57 -15.25 -8.92 12.19
CA VAL A 57 -15.05 -8.11 13.40
C VAL A 57 -16.13 -8.40 14.44
N GLU A 58 -17.39 -8.52 14.02
CA GLU A 58 -18.52 -8.90 14.88
C GLU A 58 -18.33 -10.29 15.49
N GLU A 59 -17.91 -11.29 14.70
CA GLU A 59 -17.70 -12.65 15.20
C GLU A 59 -16.51 -12.73 16.16
N LEU A 60 -15.42 -12.01 15.89
CA LEU A 60 -14.27 -11.92 16.79
C LEU A 60 -14.67 -11.27 18.13
N ALA A 61 -15.48 -10.21 18.10
CA ALA A 61 -16.04 -9.61 19.32
C ALA A 61 -16.96 -10.60 20.06
N ARG A 62 -17.85 -11.31 19.35
CA ARG A 62 -18.77 -12.30 19.93
C ARG A 62 -18.03 -13.45 20.62
N ARG A 63 -16.85 -13.84 20.12
CA ARG A 63 -15.97 -14.86 20.70
C ARG A 63 -15.18 -14.37 21.92
N GLY A 64 -15.28 -13.10 22.28
CA GLY A 64 -14.49 -12.51 23.37
C GLY A 64 -13.04 -12.19 22.96
N THR A 65 -12.75 -12.13 21.66
CA THR A 65 -11.43 -11.81 21.10
C THR A 65 -11.54 -10.63 20.13
N PRO A 66 -12.00 -9.44 20.57
CA PRO A 66 -12.22 -8.30 19.68
C PRO A 66 -10.94 -7.89 18.96
N PHE A 67 -11.07 -7.54 17.68
CA PHE A 67 -9.93 -7.14 16.84
C PHE A 67 -9.80 -5.61 16.74
N VAL A 68 -8.63 -5.10 17.13
CA VAL A 68 -8.27 -3.68 17.05
C VAL A 68 -7.10 -3.52 16.10
N GLY A 69 -7.19 -2.60 15.14
CA GLY A 69 -6.14 -2.31 14.18
C GLY A 69 -6.57 -2.45 12.71
N VAL A 70 -5.61 -2.70 11.83
CA VAL A 70 -5.86 -2.83 10.39
C VAL A 70 -6.19 -4.27 10.04
N LEU A 71 -7.43 -4.52 9.60
CA LEU A 71 -7.83 -5.76 8.95
C LEU A 71 -7.77 -5.55 7.44
N TYR A 72 -6.82 -6.22 6.79
CA TYR A 72 -6.66 -6.24 5.34
C TYR A 72 -7.20 -7.57 4.81
N ALA A 73 -8.05 -7.54 3.78
CA ALA A 73 -8.55 -8.73 3.11
C ALA A 73 -8.02 -8.80 1.68
N GLY A 74 -7.28 -9.86 1.37
CA GLY A 74 -6.95 -10.20 -0.02
C GLY A 74 -8.18 -10.79 -0.69
N LEU A 75 -8.75 -10.09 -1.68
CA LEU A 75 -10.00 -10.48 -2.33
C LEU A 75 -9.78 -10.87 -3.78
N MET A 76 -10.47 -11.93 -4.21
CA MET A 76 -10.62 -12.26 -5.63
C MET A 76 -12.08 -12.10 -6.04
N MET A 77 -12.30 -11.28 -7.06
CA MET A 77 -13.62 -11.11 -7.67
C MET A 77 -13.88 -12.27 -8.64
N THR A 78 -14.87 -13.10 -8.33
CA THR A 78 -15.27 -14.25 -9.15
C THR A 78 -16.66 -14.05 -9.75
N HIS A 79 -17.03 -14.91 -10.70
CA HIS A 79 -18.40 -14.96 -11.24
C HIS A 79 -19.47 -15.33 -10.19
N HIS A 80 -19.07 -15.82 -9.01
CA HIS A 80 -19.95 -16.12 -7.87
C HIS A 80 -19.84 -15.08 -6.75
N GLY A 81 -19.29 -13.90 -7.05
CA GLY A 81 -19.05 -12.83 -6.09
C GLY A 81 -17.63 -12.85 -5.49
N PRO A 82 -17.37 -11.97 -4.51
CA PRO A 82 -16.06 -11.87 -3.86
C PRO A 82 -15.73 -13.15 -3.08
N ARG A 83 -14.46 -13.54 -3.12
CA ARG A 83 -13.89 -14.62 -2.31
C ARG A 83 -12.67 -14.08 -1.56
N VAL A 84 -12.62 -14.37 -0.27
CA VAL A 84 -11.45 -14.06 0.56
C VAL A 84 -10.37 -15.08 0.26
N LEU A 85 -9.18 -14.61 -0.09
CA LEU A 85 -7.97 -15.42 -0.22
C LEU A 85 -7.25 -15.53 1.12
N GLU A 86 -7.06 -14.38 1.77
CA GLU A 86 -6.34 -14.28 3.03
C GLU A 86 -6.75 -13.03 3.81
N PHE A 87 -6.44 -13.03 5.10
CA PHE A 87 -6.48 -11.84 5.95
C PHE A 87 -5.07 -11.51 6.43
N ASN A 88 -4.73 -10.23 6.41
CA ASN A 88 -3.54 -9.67 7.05
C ASN A 88 -3.97 -8.69 8.15
N VAL A 89 -3.21 -8.65 9.24
CA VAL A 89 -3.52 -7.85 10.45
C VAL A 89 -2.66 -6.59 10.54
N ARG A 90 -2.30 -6.05 9.37
CA ARG A 90 -1.46 -4.86 9.20
C ARG A 90 -1.81 -4.16 7.90
N PHE A 91 -1.26 -2.97 7.74
CA PHE A 91 -1.17 -2.30 6.46
C PHE A 91 -0.45 -3.15 5.40
N GLY A 92 -0.90 -3.05 4.15
CA GLY A 92 -0.26 -3.66 2.98
C GLY A 92 1.00 -2.90 2.57
N ASP A 93 1.92 -3.58 1.89
CA ASP A 93 3.15 -3.00 1.36
C ASP A 93 3.34 -3.57 -0.07
N PRO A 94 3.26 -2.75 -1.14
CA PRO A 94 3.33 -1.29 -1.16
C PRO A 94 1.98 -0.54 -1.18
N GLU A 95 0.85 -1.17 -0.82
CA GLU A 95 -0.46 -0.49 -0.91
C GLU A 95 -0.54 0.77 -0.05
N THR A 96 0.09 0.77 1.12
CA THR A 96 0.10 1.91 2.04
C THR A 96 0.71 3.15 1.40
N GLN A 97 1.77 2.98 0.63
CA GLN A 97 2.48 4.03 -0.09
C GLN A 97 1.62 4.62 -1.23
N ALA A 98 0.63 3.88 -1.75
CA ALA A 98 -0.36 4.39 -2.68
C ALA A 98 -1.66 4.89 -2.01
N LEU A 99 -1.90 4.53 -0.74
CA LEU A 99 -3.10 4.90 0.02
C LEU A 99 -2.93 6.21 0.78
N LEU A 100 -1.87 6.32 1.59
CA LEU A 100 -1.68 7.45 2.50
C LEU A 100 -1.59 8.81 1.78
N PRO A 101 -0.99 8.94 0.58
CA PRO A 101 -1.02 10.22 -0.14
C PRO A 101 -2.42 10.71 -0.53
N ARG A 102 -3.43 9.83 -0.47
CA ARG A 102 -4.83 10.18 -0.75
C ARG A 102 -5.67 10.38 0.51
N LEU A 103 -5.19 9.98 1.69
CA LEU A 103 -5.94 10.11 2.92
C LEU A 103 -6.03 11.59 3.32
N ALA A 104 -7.25 12.10 3.48
CA ALA A 104 -7.47 13.47 3.92
C ALA A 104 -7.64 13.58 5.44
N ASP A 105 -8.13 12.52 6.09
CA ASP A 105 -8.21 12.43 7.55
C ASP A 105 -6.82 12.25 8.17
N ASP A 106 -6.65 12.67 9.42
CA ASP A 106 -5.40 12.45 10.15
C ASP A 106 -5.28 10.98 10.57
N LEU A 107 -4.28 10.27 10.02
CA LEU A 107 -4.03 8.86 10.35
C LEU A 107 -3.77 8.65 11.85
N ALA A 108 -3.10 9.59 12.53
CA ALA A 108 -2.83 9.48 13.95
C ALA A 108 -4.12 9.54 14.78
N GLU A 109 -5.06 10.41 14.42
CA GLU A 109 -6.38 10.48 15.06
C GLU A 109 -7.20 9.21 14.81
N VAL A 110 -7.15 8.65 13.59
CA VAL A 110 -7.83 7.38 13.27
C VAL A 110 -7.26 6.22 14.07
N LEU A 111 -5.93 6.15 14.23
CA LEU A 111 -5.25 5.13 15.01
C LEU A 111 -5.56 5.26 16.51
N ASP A 112 -5.53 6.49 17.04
CA ASP A 112 -5.89 6.77 18.44
C ASP A 112 -7.35 6.39 18.72
N ALA A 113 -8.27 6.78 17.83
CA ALA A 113 -9.68 6.41 17.94
C ALA A 113 -9.91 4.90 17.87
N ALA A 114 -9.13 4.17 17.06
CA ALA A 114 -9.16 2.71 17.03
C ALA A 114 -8.70 2.10 18.37
N ALA A 115 -7.58 2.58 18.90
CA ALA A 115 -7.04 2.12 20.18
C ALA A 115 -7.97 2.43 21.36
N ALA A 116 -8.68 3.57 21.32
CA ALA A 116 -9.62 4.01 22.34
C ALA A 116 -11.02 3.36 22.23
N GLY A 117 -11.29 2.57 21.20
CA GLY A 117 -12.63 2.01 21.00
C GLY A 117 -13.65 3.09 20.59
N SER A 118 -13.21 4.15 19.92
CA SER A 118 -13.96 5.37 19.62
C SER A 118 -13.99 5.74 18.13
N LEU A 119 -13.74 4.80 17.21
CA LEU A 119 -13.79 5.10 15.77
C LEU A 119 -15.12 5.76 15.38
N PRO A 120 -15.12 6.73 14.45
CA PRO A 120 -16.37 7.31 13.98
C PRO A 120 -17.28 6.20 13.44
N GLY A 121 -18.59 6.38 13.59
CA GLY A 121 -19.59 5.45 13.02
C GLY A 121 -19.74 5.58 11.50
N GLU A 122 -18.84 6.29 10.83
CA GLU A 122 -18.81 6.47 9.39
C GLU A 122 -18.19 5.24 8.73
N ASP A 123 -18.67 4.92 7.52
CA ASP A 123 -18.26 3.69 6.84
C ASP A 123 -16.92 3.84 6.13
N ALA A 124 -16.48 5.07 5.83
CA ALA A 124 -15.26 5.36 5.08
C ALA A 124 -14.55 6.64 5.55
N LEU A 125 -13.22 6.65 5.43
CA LEU A 125 -12.38 7.83 5.65
C LEU A 125 -12.46 8.81 4.46
N SER A 126 -12.27 10.10 4.75
CA SER A 126 -12.21 11.16 3.74
C SER A 126 -10.92 11.04 2.92
N VAL A 127 -11.03 11.33 1.62
CA VAL A 127 -9.89 11.25 0.69
C VAL A 127 -9.78 12.50 -0.19
N HIS A 128 -8.54 12.85 -0.53
CA HIS A 128 -8.27 13.85 -1.55
C HIS A 128 -8.72 13.35 -2.94
N ALA A 129 -9.17 14.30 -3.76
CA ALA A 129 -9.49 14.02 -5.16
C ALA A 129 -8.22 13.65 -5.95
N GLY A 130 -8.40 12.86 -7.01
CA GLY A 130 -7.30 12.35 -7.83
C GLY A 130 -6.84 10.96 -7.42
N ALA A 131 -5.62 10.62 -7.81
CA ALA A 131 -5.04 9.30 -7.71
C ALA A 131 -3.60 9.34 -7.22
N ALA A 132 -3.14 8.22 -6.68
CA ALA A 132 -1.76 7.97 -6.30
C ALA A 132 -1.31 6.62 -6.86
N VAL A 133 -0.06 6.58 -7.34
CA VAL A 133 0.60 5.38 -7.86
C VAL A 133 1.94 5.25 -7.18
N CYS A 134 2.25 4.04 -6.73
CA CYS A 134 3.52 3.64 -6.15
C CYS A 134 4.20 2.62 -7.06
N VAL A 135 5.49 2.85 -7.36
CA VAL A 135 6.36 1.95 -8.10
C VAL A 135 7.47 1.46 -7.16
N VAL A 136 7.69 0.16 -7.10
CA VAL A 136 8.77 -0.42 -6.29
C VAL A 136 10.04 -0.53 -7.11
N LEU A 137 11.15 -0.06 -6.54
CA LEU A 137 12.49 -0.34 -7.01
C LEU A 137 13.05 -1.52 -6.22
N ALA A 138 13.35 -2.62 -6.92
CA ALA A 138 13.85 -3.84 -6.34
C ALA A 138 15.32 -4.06 -6.71
N ALA A 139 16.06 -4.75 -5.84
CA ALA A 139 17.44 -5.11 -6.09
C ALA A 139 17.55 -6.28 -7.07
N GLU A 140 18.64 -6.30 -7.85
CA GLU A 140 18.96 -7.41 -8.75
C GLU A 140 18.92 -8.75 -7.99
N GLY A 141 18.24 -9.74 -8.58
CA GLY A 141 18.05 -11.06 -7.99
C GLY A 141 16.73 -11.24 -7.22
N TYR A 142 16.06 -10.16 -6.82
CA TYR A 142 14.70 -10.29 -6.29
C TYR A 142 13.70 -10.73 -7.39
N PRO A 143 12.73 -11.63 -7.11
CA PRO A 143 12.50 -12.40 -5.89
C PRO A 143 13.12 -13.81 -5.91
N THR A 144 13.90 -14.16 -6.93
CA THR A 144 14.25 -15.54 -7.28
C THR A 144 15.57 -16.03 -6.68
N SER A 145 16.51 -15.12 -6.48
CA SER A 145 17.83 -15.39 -5.92
C SER A 145 18.11 -14.45 -4.74
N SER A 146 19.31 -14.57 -4.15
CA SER A 146 19.74 -13.65 -3.10
C SER A 146 19.83 -12.25 -3.70
N PRO A 147 19.05 -11.27 -3.21
CA PRO A 147 19.12 -9.90 -3.71
C PRO A 147 20.52 -9.31 -3.48
N ARG A 148 21.02 -8.55 -4.44
CA ARG A 148 22.27 -7.80 -4.25
C ARG A 148 22.04 -6.67 -3.23
N VAL A 149 22.98 -6.52 -2.29
CA VAL A 149 22.94 -5.53 -1.22
C VAL A 149 24.30 -4.82 -1.12
N GLY A 150 24.32 -3.64 -0.51
CA GLY A 150 25.50 -2.80 -0.32
C GLY A 150 25.78 -1.84 -1.48
N ASP A 151 24.89 -1.77 -2.47
CA ASP A 151 25.04 -0.85 -3.60
C ASP A 151 24.62 0.56 -3.21
N ARG A 152 25.44 1.56 -3.59
CA ARG A 152 25.08 2.96 -3.38
C ARG A 152 23.86 3.35 -4.20
N ILE A 153 22.93 4.03 -3.54
CA ILE A 153 21.72 4.60 -4.14
C ILE A 153 21.95 6.10 -4.37
N ASP A 154 21.92 6.52 -5.63
CA ASP A 154 22.02 7.90 -6.08
C ASP A 154 20.64 8.42 -6.53
N GLY A 155 20.45 9.76 -6.56
CA GLY A 155 19.25 10.38 -7.15
C GLY A 155 18.03 10.57 -6.21
N LEU A 156 18.16 10.20 -4.93
CA LEU A 156 17.06 10.29 -3.95
C LEU A 156 16.54 11.72 -3.78
N HIS A 157 17.43 12.71 -3.76
CA HIS A 157 17.06 14.11 -3.57
C HIS A 157 16.33 14.66 -4.81
N GLU A 158 16.82 14.34 -6.00
CA GLU A 158 16.23 14.73 -7.28
C GLU A 158 14.81 14.15 -7.45
N ALA A 159 14.63 12.87 -7.10
CA ALA A 159 13.34 12.20 -7.11
C ALA A 159 12.35 12.83 -6.11
N ALA A 160 12.81 13.17 -4.89
CA ALA A 160 11.97 13.87 -3.92
C ALA A 160 11.61 15.28 -4.41
N ALA A 161 12.57 16.00 -5.02
CA ALA A 161 12.36 17.34 -5.56
C ALA A 161 11.39 17.39 -6.75
N SER A 162 11.14 16.27 -7.43
CA SER A 162 10.12 16.18 -8.48
C SER A 162 8.68 16.12 -7.94
N GLY A 163 8.50 16.16 -6.62
CA GLY A 163 7.19 16.09 -5.96
C GLY A 163 6.70 14.66 -5.68
N ALA A 164 7.57 13.65 -5.86
CA ALA A 164 7.29 12.29 -5.44
C ALA A 164 7.67 12.07 -3.97
N HIS A 165 7.02 11.10 -3.33
CA HIS A 165 7.44 10.55 -2.05
C HIS A 165 8.32 9.33 -2.31
N VAL A 166 9.54 9.35 -1.77
CA VAL A 166 10.45 8.21 -1.82
C VAL A 166 10.46 7.54 -0.45
N TYR A 167 9.81 6.39 -0.34
CA TYR A 167 9.75 5.60 0.89
C TYR A 167 10.86 4.54 0.87
N HIS A 168 11.63 4.51 1.96
CA HIS A 168 12.69 3.53 2.14
C HIS A 168 12.12 2.20 2.64
N ALA A 169 12.53 1.09 2.01
CA ALA A 169 12.26 -0.26 2.48
C ALA A 169 13.58 -0.93 2.90
N GLY A 170 14.17 -1.76 2.04
CA GLY A 170 15.47 -2.37 2.25
C GLY A 170 16.61 -1.41 1.94
N THR A 171 16.84 -0.40 2.79
CA THR A 171 18.01 0.49 2.71
C THR A 171 18.78 0.56 4.02
N ALA A 172 20.09 0.79 3.94
CA ALA A 172 20.96 1.01 5.10
C ALA A 172 21.77 2.31 4.95
N ALA A 173 22.17 2.90 6.07
CA ALA A 173 23.13 4.00 6.07
C ALA A 173 24.56 3.47 5.87
N GLY A 174 25.30 4.08 4.95
CA GLY A 174 26.72 3.86 4.74
C GLY A 174 27.59 4.63 5.75
N GLU A 175 28.88 4.29 5.79
CA GLU A 175 29.82 4.88 6.76
C GLU A 175 30.10 6.37 6.50
N ALA A 176 29.99 6.85 5.25
CA ALA A 176 30.19 8.25 4.90
C ALA A 176 28.86 8.99 4.67
N GLY A 177 27.75 8.44 5.16
CA GLY A 177 26.42 9.02 5.04
C GLY A 177 25.69 8.69 3.73
N GLU A 178 26.19 7.73 2.95
CA GLU A 178 25.49 7.21 1.78
C GLU A 178 24.23 6.43 2.18
N VAL A 179 23.34 6.23 1.22
CA VAL A 179 22.26 5.25 1.34
C VAL A 179 22.61 4.05 0.47
N LEU A 180 22.53 2.85 1.06
CA LEU A 180 22.89 1.59 0.43
C LEU A 180 21.66 0.68 0.29
N THR A 181 21.63 -0.15 -0.75
CA THR A 181 20.66 -1.26 -0.85
C THR A 181 20.89 -2.26 0.29
N ALA A 182 19.81 -2.76 0.90
CA ALA A 182 19.88 -3.65 2.06
C ALA A 182 18.73 -4.68 2.09
N GLY A 183 18.04 -4.89 0.97
CA GLY A 183 16.94 -5.85 0.86
C GLY A 183 16.47 -6.05 -0.57
N GLY A 184 15.55 -6.99 -0.78
CA GLY A 184 15.00 -7.29 -2.11
C GLY A 184 14.14 -6.16 -2.67
N VAL A 185 13.20 -5.65 -1.88
CA VAL A 185 12.49 -4.40 -2.15
C VAL A 185 13.30 -3.27 -1.52
N VAL A 186 13.79 -2.34 -2.34
CA VAL A 186 14.72 -1.29 -1.89
C VAL A 186 13.97 0.00 -1.57
N LEU A 187 13.20 0.51 -2.53
CA LEU A 187 12.46 1.76 -2.41
C LEU A 187 11.04 1.61 -2.96
N SER A 188 10.15 2.46 -2.49
CA SER A 188 8.81 2.68 -3.04
C SER A 188 8.67 4.14 -3.42
N VAL A 189 8.53 4.42 -4.72
CA VAL A 189 8.39 5.78 -5.26
C VAL A 189 6.92 6.03 -5.56
N ALA A 190 6.28 6.91 -4.79
CA ALA A 190 4.88 7.23 -4.92
C ALA A 190 4.66 8.66 -5.41
N ALA A 191 3.70 8.87 -6.29
CA ALA A 191 3.29 10.20 -6.72
C ALA A 191 1.76 10.30 -6.82
N SER A 192 1.26 11.50 -6.58
CA SER A 192 -0.16 11.84 -6.69
C SER A 192 -0.41 12.78 -7.87
N ALA A 193 -1.56 12.64 -8.54
CA ALA A 193 -1.99 13.53 -9.61
C ALA A 193 -3.52 13.49 -9.78
N PRO A 194 -4.12 14.41 -10.56
CA PRO A 194 -5.57 14.39 -10.82
C PRO A 194 -6.09 13.12 -11.50
N THR A 195 -5.22 12.35 -12.17
CA THR A 195 -5.58 11.11 -12.87
C THR A 195 -4.58 10.00 -12.56
N LEU A 196 -5.02 8.73 -12.62
CA LEU A 196 -4.13 7.56 -12.48
C LEU A 196 -2.98 7.59 -13.49
N GLY A 197 -3.26 7.99 -14.74
CA GLY A 197 -2.25 8.09 -15.78
C GLY A 197 -1.17 9.13 -15.45
N GLY A 198 -1.59 10.29 -14.94
CA GLY A 198 -0.66 11.34 -14.49
C GLY A 198 0.16 10.91 -13.28
N ALA A 199 -0.47 10.27 -12.29
CA ALA A 199 0.21 9.79 -11.08
C ALA A 199 1.27 8.75 -11.44
N ARG A 200 0.92 7.81 -12.34
CA ARG A 200 1.87 6.84 -12.90
C ARG A 200 3.04 7.53 -13.60
N GLN A 201 2.77 8.47 -14.50
CA GLN A 201 3.82 9.17 -15.23
C GLN A 201 4.80 9.87 -14.29
N THR A 202 4.29 10.57 -13.27
CA THR A 202 5.13 11.25 -12.27
C THR A 202 5.94 10.26 -11.43
N ALA A 203 5.33 9.15 -10.99
CA ALA A 203 6.02 8.14 -10.19
C ALA A 203 7.19 7.50 -10.98
N TYR A 204 6.97 7.12 -12.24
CA TYR A 204 8.03 6.60 -13.11
C TYR A 204 9.10 7.65 -13.42
N ALA A 205 8.72 8.89 -13.72
CA ALA A 205 9.70 9.95 -13.98
C ALA A 205 10.59 10.23 -12.75
N ALA A 206 10.05 10.11 -11.53
CA ALA A 206 10.83 10.22 -10.30
C ALA A 206 11.71 8.98 -10.06
N ALA A 207 11.18 7.78 -10.35
CA ALA A 207 11.94 6.54 -10.26
C ALA A 207 13.13 6.51 -11.22
N ASP A 208 12.98 7.04 -12.44
CA ASP A 208 14.05 7.14 -13.45
C ASP A 208 15.23 8.05 -13.01
N LEU A 209 15.02 8.91 -12.01
CA LEU A 209 16.09 9.74 -11.42
C LEU A 209 16.94 8.96 -10.41
N ILE A 210 16.42 7.85 -9.89
CA ILE A 210 17.10 7.04 -8.87
C ILE A 210 17.92 5.96 -9.57
N SER A 211 19.16 5.77 -9.11
CA SER A 211 20.04 4.74 -9.67
C SER A 211 20.81 4.00 -8.58
N PHE A 212 20.87 2.69 -8.74
CA PHE A 212 21.81 1.79 -8.08
C PHE A 212 22.04 0.63 -9.06
N PRO A 213 23.20 -0.04 -9.04
CA PRO A 213 23.41 -1.26 -9.81
C PRO A 213 22.23 -2.23 -9.69
N GLY A 214 21.72 -2.72 -10.83
CA GLY A 214 20.62 -3.69 -10.93
C GLY A 214 19.50 -3.16 -11.81
#